data_AF-A0A6V7F860-F1
#
_entry.id   AF-A0A6V7F860-F1
#
_cell.length_a   1.000
_cell.length_b   1.000
_cell.length_c   1.000
_cell.angle_alpha   90.00
_cell.angle_beta   90.00
_cell.angle_gamma   90.00
#
_symmetry.space_group_name_H-M   'P 1'
#
loop_
_entity.id
_entity.type
_entity.pdbx_description
1 polymer ?
#
loop_
_entity_poly.entity_id
_entity_poly.type
_entity_poly.pdbx_seq_one_letter_code
_entity_poly.pdbx_strand_id
1 'polypeptide(L)'
;MPELNALDLNYPDYGFKVFGDTVNSNAAFRTFGELMSLPVEDFPGSIEPGLGNRMLSEERIEELRYREQPDQNREPERNPANDPAHQSHPDHALMQQIRKKIEGLNGSGYLQAADTDRISASVYALAKQNNFSSVDEIALSKQTNAAAAGEKIFILQGASDNPTALRAYMPTQEAIQTPVEQSFEKVRELQSSESVTERAQQPPHQIPEQEARQRPTVPSL
;
A
#
# COMPACT_ATOMS: atom_id res chain seq x y z
N MET A 1 17.23 6.25 8.38
CA MET A 1 18.27 5.25 8.71
C MET A 1 19.45 5.08 7.70
N PRO A 2 19.77 6.00 6.75
CA PRO A 2 21.00 5.84 5.95
C PRO A 2 22.30 6.08 6.76
N GLU A 3 22.24 6.88 7.82
CA GLU A 3 23.42 7.31 8.58
C GLU A 3 24.05 6.20 9.44
N LEU A 4 23.23 5.31 10.02
CA LEU A 4 23.73 4.16 10.78
C LEU A 4 24.50 3.17 9.88
N ASN A 5 24.06 3.03 8.64
CA ASN A 5 24.72 2.18 7.64
C ASN A 5 26.00 2.81 7.07
N ALA A 6 26.25 4.10 7.36
CA ALA A 6 27.44 4.83 6.94
C ALA A 6 28.49 4.95 8.05
N LEU A 7 28.18 4.52 9.28
CA LEU A 7 29.15 4.45 10.37
C LEU A 7 30.14 3.32 10.11
N ASP A 8 31.44 3.63 10.18
CA ASP A 8 32.51 2.62 10.23
C ASP A 8 32.50 1.95 11.60
N LEU A 9 31.59 0.98 11.76
CA LEU A 9 31.44 0.20 12.98
C LEU A 9 32.56 -0.85 13.00
N ASN A 10 33.71 -0.48 13.55
CA ASN A 10 34.88 -1.35 13.69
C ASN A 10 34.63 -2.45 14.76
N TYR A 11 33.77 -3.40 14.38
CA TYR A 11 33.48 -4.61 15.13
C TYR A 11 34.72 -5.52 15.12
N PRO A 12 35.16 -6.02 16.29
CA PRO A 12 36.19 -7.06 16.31
C PRO A 12 35.65 -8.36 15.71
N ASP A 13 36.48 -9.08 14.95
CA ASP A 13 36.13 -10.37 14.34
C ASP A 13 35.64 -11.39 15.40
N TYR A 14 36.18 -11.31 16.63
CA TYR A 14 35.75 -12.09 17.79
C TYR A 14 35.95 -11.31 19.10
N GLY A 15 35.06 -11.51 20.09
CA GLY A 15 35.18 -10.94 21.44
C GLY A 15 34.78 -9.45 21.55
N PHE A 16 35.21 -8.79 22.63
CA PHE A 16 35.05 -7.34 22.81
C PHE A 16 36.42 -6.69 23.05
N LYS A 17 36.64 -5.48 22.52
CA LYS A 17 37.87 -4.72 22.78
C LYS A 17 37.88 -4.32 24.26
N VAL A 18 38.93 -4.73 24.98
CA VAL A 18 39.10 -4.47 26.42
C VAL A 18 39.81 -3.13 26.68
N PHE A 19 40.54 -2.61 25.70
CA PHE A 19 41.22 -1.31 25.75
C PHE A 19 40.85 -0.50 24.50
N GLY A 20 39.98 0.51 24.65
CA GLY A 20 39.51 1.42 23.59
C GLY A 20 37.99 1.62 23.58
N ASP A 21 37.51 2.60 22.82
CA ASP A 21 36.08 2.85 22.62
C ASP A 21 35.46 1.69 21.82
N THR A 22 34.81 0.77 22.54
CA THR A 22 34.20 -0.40 21.93
C THR A 22 32.78 -0.09 21.49
N VAL A 23 32.57 0.06 20.19
CA VAL A 23 31.24 0.02 19.57
C VAL A 23 30.91 -1.45 19.27
N ASN A 24 29.93 -1.99 19.97
CA ASN A 24 29.49 -3.38 19.84
C ASN A 24 27.96 -3.48 19.93
N SER A 25 27.40 -4.69 20.02
CA SER A 25 25.96 -4.92 20.12
C SER A 25 25.31 -4.26 21.35
N ASN A 26 26.06 -4.10 22.45
CA ASN A 26 25.58 -3.40 23.65
C ASN A 26 25.46 -1.89 23.41
N ALA A 27 26.42 -1.28 22.69
CA ALA A 27 26.32 0.11 22.26
C ALA A 27 25.16 0.32 21.27
N ALA A 28 24.90 -0.65 20.39
CA ALA A 28 23.76 -0.66 19.50
C ALA A 28 22.44 -0.68 20.30
N PHE A 29 22.32 -1.64 21.23
CA PHE A 29 21.15 -1.81 22.08
C PHE A 29 20.81 -0.52 22.82
N ARG A 30 21.80 0.13 23.44
CA ARG A 30 21.59 1.41 24.11
C ARG A 30 21.17 2.52 23.15
N THR A 31 21.85 2.65 22.00
CA THR A 31 21.53 3.70 21.01
C THR A 31 20.11 3.55 20.49
N PHE A 32 19.68 2.33 20.15
CA PHE A 32 18.32 2.07 19.68
C PHE A 32 17.27 2.19 20.78
N GLY A 33 17.60 1.78 22.01
CA GLY A 33 16.73 1.99 23.17
C GLY A 33 16.46 3.46 23.40
N GLU A 34 17.49 4.30 23.41
CA GLU A 34 17.36 5.75 23.56
C GLU A 34 16.61 6.40 22.38
N LEU A 35 16.88 5.98 21.13
CA LEU A 35 16.13 6.43 19.95
C LEU A 35 14.64 6.11 20.06
N MET A 36 14.28 4.94 20.57
CA MET A 36 12.89 4.50 20.72
C MET A 36 12.25 4.95 22.03
N SER A 37 12.96 5.74 22.85
CA SER A 37 12.54 6.09 24.21
C SER A 37 12.20 4.89 25.10
N LEU A 38 12.84 3.74 24.85
CA LEU A 38 12.73 2.55 25.68
C LEU A 38 13.71 2.67 26.86
N PRO A 39 13.32 2.22 28.07
CA PRO A 39 14.24 2.15 29.19
C PRO A 39 15.37 1.18 28.85
N VAL A 40 16.61 1.66 28.93
CA VAL A 40 17.81 0.82 28.87
C VAL A 40 18.15 0.50 30.32
N GLU A 41 17.93 -0.75 30.72
CA GLU A 41 18.22 -1.22 32.08
C GLU A 41 19.70 -1.55 32.23
N ASP A 42 20.32 -1.05 33.31
CA ASP A 42 21.65 -1.46 33.74
C ASP A 42 21.53 -2.65 34.70
N PHE A 43 22.37 -3.68 34.52
CA PHE A 43 22.32 -4.88 35.36
C PHE A 43 23.43 -4.86 36.42
N PRO A 44 23.13 -4.45 37.68
CA PRO A 44 24.14 -4.27 38.70
C PRO A 44 24.85 -5.60 39.04
N GLY A 45 26.18 -5.60 39.01
CA GLY A 45 27.01 -6.77 39.30
C GLY A 45 27.47 -7.57 38.07
N SER A 46 27.01 -7.21 36.87
CA SER A 46 27.49 -7.77 35.61
C SER A 46 28.42 -6.79 34.89
N ILE A 47 29.50 -7.30 34.28
CA ILE A 47 30.34 -6.48 33.41
C ILE A 47 29.67 -6.42 32.05
N GLU A 48 29.34 -5.21 31.59
CA GLU A 48 28.63 -4.97 30.33
C GLU A 48 29.48 -4.10 29.39
N PRO A 49 30.49 -4.70 28.73
CA PRO A 49 31.39 -3.95 27.86
C PRO A 49 30.61 -3.28 26.74
N GLY A 50 30.79 -1.98 26.55
CA GLY A 50 30.17 -1.21 25.46
C GLY A 50 28.74 -0.73 25.70
N LEU A 51 28.05 -1.16 26.77
CA LEU A 51 26.74 -0.57 27.17
C LEU A 51 26.90 0.88 27.63
N GLY A 52 28.08 1.26 28.11
CA GLY A 52 28.48 2.64 28.38
C GLY A 52 28.62 3.54 27.12
N ASN A 53 28.67 2.95 25.93
CA ASN A 53 28.94 3.63 24.67
C ASN A 53 27.68 3.74 23.81
N ARG A 54 27.75 4.62 22.80
CA ARG A 54 26.67 4.83 21.82
C ARG A 54 27.25 4.84 20.42
N MET A 55 26.45 4.42 19.44
CA MET A 55 26.78 4.51 18.01
C MET A 55 26.59 5.93 17.47
N LEU A 56 25.73 6.71 18.12
CA LEU A 56 25.40 8.09 17.78
C LEU A 56 25.65 8.97 19.00
N SER A 57 25.99 10.25 18.77
CA SER A 57 26.08 11.22 19.86
C SER A 57 24.71 11.44 20.49
N GLU A 58 24.68 11.84 21.77
CA GLU A 58 23.41 12.13 22.48
C GLU A 58 22.58 13.20 21.76
N GLU A 59 23.22 14.23 21.21
CA GLU A 59 22.56 15.27 20.41
C GLU A 59 21.88 14.68 19.17
N ARG A 60 22.55 13.76 18.46
CA ARG A 60 21.99 13.08 17.28
C ARG A 60 20.91 12.08 17.65
N ILE A 61 21.04 11.41 18.79
CA ILE A 61 20.00 10.53 19.32
C ILE A 61 18.77 11.36 19.67
N GLU A 62 18.92 12.55 20.24
CA GLU A 62 17.80 13.43 20.57
C GLU A 62 17.13 14.02 19.31
N GLU A 63 17.92 14.36 18.28
CA GLU A 63 17.41 14.78 16.96
C GLU A 63 16.64 13.66 16.25
N LEU A 64 17.16 12.44 16.29
CA LEU A 64 16.59 11.26 15.62
C LEU A 64 15.63 10.48 16.50
N ARG A 65 15.49 10.86 17.78
CA ARG A 65 14.61 10.21 18.75
C ARG A 65 13.26 10.11 18.10
N TYR A 66 12.72 8.90 18.08
CA TYR A 66 11.37 8.64 17.65
C TYR A 66 10.45 9.43 18.58
N ARG A 67 10.10 10.64 18.13
CA ARG A 67 9.04 11.44 18.69
C ARG A 67 7.80 10.98 17.97
N GLU A 68 6.87 10.37 18.70
CA GLU A 68 5.48 10.36 18.26
C GLU A 68 5.09 11.83 18.08
N GLN A 69 5.19 12.33 16.85
CA GLN A 69 4.49 13.53 16.48
C GLN A 69 3.02 13.23 16.78
N PRO A 70 2.33 14.06 17.59
CA PRO A 70 0.92 13.84 17.83
C PRO A 70 0.25 13.70 16.47
N ASP A 71 -0.60 12.67 16.38
CA ASP A 71 -1.33 12.16 15.20
C ASP A 71 -2.32 13.18 14.61
N GLN A 72 -1.93 14.45 14.52
CA GLN A 72 -2.76 15.56 14.03
C GLN A 72 -2.41 15.96 12.59
N ASN A 73 -1.28 15.47 12.05
CA ASN A 73 -0.88 15.66 10.66
C ASN A 73 -0.43 14.36 9.96
N ARG A 74 -0.61 13.19 10.62
CA ARG A 74 -0.69 11.90 9.92
C ARG A 74 -2.18 11.59 9.71
N GLU A 75 -2.83 12.35 8.84
CA GLU A 75 -3.66 11.63 7.88
C GLU A 75 -2.73 10.55 7.30
N PRO A 76 -3.14 9.26 7.21
CA PRO A 76 -2.33 8.32 6.45
C PRO A 76 -2.01 9.03 5.15
N GLU A 77 -0.74 9.09 4.72
CA GLU A 77 -0.45 9.59 3.38
C GLU A 77 -1.26 8.68 2.45
N ARG A 78 -2.48 9.13 2.16
CA ARG A 78 -3.35 8.71 1.09
C ARG A 78 -2.53 9.15 -0.08
N ASN A 79 -1.59 8.30 -0.45
CA ASN A 79 -0.63 8.55 -1.49
C ASN A 79 -1.51 8.99 -2.68
N PRO A 80 -1.55 10.28 -3.04
CA PRO A 80 -2.59 10.79 -3.93
C PRO A 80 -2.47 10.12 -5.29
N ALA A 81 -1.29 9.56 -5.60
CA ALA A 81 -1.03 8.71 -6.74
C ALA A 81 -1.83 7.39 -6.77
N ASN A 82 -2.36 6.90 -5.64
CA ASN A 82 -3.06 5.63 -5.51
C ASN A 82 -4.56 5.78 -5.24
N ASP A 83 -5.08 7.01 -5.30
CA ASP A 83 -6.50 7.28 -5.21
C ASP A 83 -7.06 7.58 -6.62
N PRO A 84 -8.03 6.78 -7.11
CA PRO A 84 -8.66 6.98 -8.41
C PRO A 84 -9.27 8.36 -8.63
N ALA A 85 -9.58 9.10 -7.56
CA ALA A 85 -10.07 10.47 -7.64
C ALA A 85 -9.00 11.48 -8.10
N HIS A 86 -7.71 11.17 -7.96
CA HIS A 86 -6.62 12.07 -8.32
C HIS A 86 -6.21 11.98 -9.79
N GLN A 87 -5.88 13.13 -10.37
CA GLN A 87 -5.53 13.30 -11.78
C GLN A 87 -4.33 12.47 -12.28
N SER A 88 -3.44 12.05 -11.38
CA SER A 88 -2.25 11.25 -11.70
C SER A 88 -2.51 9.75 -11.71
N HIS A 89 -3.70 9.29 -11.31
CA HIS A 89 -4.03 7.87 -11.23
C HIS A 89 -4.35 7.30 -12.63
N PRO A 90 -3.87 6.10 -12.99
CA PRO A 90 -4.16 5.49 -14.29
C PRO A 90 -5.66 5.32 -14.54
N ASP A 91 -6.43 4.95 -13.50
CA ASP A 91 -7.89 4.82 -13.60
C ASP A 91 -8.65 6.14 -13.39
N HIS A 92 -7.97 7.29 -13.33
CA HIS A 92 -8.65 8.59 -13.16
C HIS A 92 -9.68 8.85 -14.26
N ALA A 93 -9.33 8.52 -15.52
CA ALA A 93 -10.22 8.68 -16.65
C ALA A 93 -11.53 7.88 -16.48
N LEU A 94 -11.41 6.64 -16.00
CA LEU A 94 -12.55 5.77 -15.73
C LEU A 94 -13.42 6.32 -14.60
N MET A 95 -12.80 6.74 -13.49
CA MET A 95 -13.52 7.32 -12.35
C MET A 95 -14.27 8.60 -12.74
N GLN A 96 -13.64 9.48 -13.53
CA GLN A 96 -14.27 10.69 -14.06
C GLN A 96 -15.43 10.39 -15.02
N GLN A 97 -15.28 9.37 -15.88
CA GLN A 97 -16.33 8.92 -16.78
C GLN A 97 -17.55 8.41 -16.00
N ILE A 98 -17.34 7.61 -14.96
CA ILE A 98 -18.40 7.11 -14.08
C ILE A 98 -19.09 8.28 -13.38
N ARG A 99 -18.32 9.16 -12.74
CA ARG A 99 -18.87 10.31 -12.00
C ARG A 99 -19.78 11.17 -12.86
N LYS A 100 -19.32 11.57 -14.07
CA LYS A 100 -20.13 12.38 -15.00
C LYS A 100 -21.44 11.71 -15.39
N LYS A 101 -21.44 10.38 -15.56
CA LYS A 101 -22.64 9.63 -15.91
C LYS A 101 -23.62 9.53 -14.75
N ILE A 102 -23.12 9.31 -13.53
CA ILE A 102 -23.95 9.32 -12.32
C ILE A 102 -24.54 10.72 -12.08
N GLU A 103 -23.76 11.78 -12.26
CA GLU A 103 -24.24 13.16 -12.17
C GLU A 103 -25.39 13.43 -13.15
N GLY A 104 -25.31 12.90 -14.37
CA GLY A 104 -26.39 12.95 -15.37
C GLY A 104 -27.67 12.21 -14.95
N LEU A 105 -27.59 11.26 -14.02
CA LEU A 105 -28.73 10.48 -13.51
C LEU A 105 -29.39 11.10 -12.26
N ASN A 106 -28.82 12.15 -11.66
CA ASN A 106 -29.37 12.81 -10.48
C ASN A 106 -30.76 13.45 -10.72
N GLY A 107 -31.15 13.68 -11.97
CA GLY A 107 -32.49 14.16 -12.36
C GLY A 107 -33.58 13.07 -12.39
N SER A 108 -33.23 11.80 -12.15
CA SER A 108 -34.16 10.67 -12.25
C SER A 108 -35.12 10.51 -11.07
N GLY A 109 -34.87 11.20 -9.94
CA GLY A 109 -35.64 11.09 -8.70
C GLY A 109 -35.26 9.90 -7.81
N TYR A 110 -34.39 8.99 -8.28
CA TYR A 110 -33.91 7.84 -7.52
C TYR A 110 -32.52 8.05 -6.90
N LEU A 111 -31.73 8.97 -7.46
CA LEU A 111 -30.40 9.31 -6.98
C LEU A 111 -30.40 10.76 -6.47
N GLN A 112 -29.68 10.99 -5.37
CA GLN A 112 -29.47 12.33 -4.83
C GLN A 112 -28.07 12.81 -5.14
N ALA A 113 -27.92 14.11 -5.38
CA ALA A 113 -26.61 14.70 -5.65
C ALA A 113 -25.59 14.46 -4.51
N ALA A 114 -26.06 14.39 -3.26
CA ALA A 114 -25.24 14.13 -2.08
C ALA A 114 -24.64 12.71 -2.03
N ASP A 115 -25.21 11.75 -2.77
CA ASP A 115 -24.73 10.37 -2.83
C ASP A 115 -23.84 10.10 -4.04
N THR A 116 -23.66 11.08 -4.92
CA THR A 116 -22.90 10.95 -6.18
C THR A 116 -21.52 10.35 -5.96
N ASP A 117 -20.77 10.81 -4.96
CA ASP A 117 -19.41 10.34 -4.70
C ASP A 117 -19.39 8.87 -4.24
N ARG A 118 -20.30 8.49 -3.32
CA ARG A 118 -20.45 7.11 -2.82
C ARG A 118 -20.89 6.15 -3.92
N ILE A 119 -21.87 6.56 -4.72
CA ILE A 119 -22.34 5.79 -5.86
C ILE A 119 -21.21 5.64 -6.89
N SER A 120 -20.50 6.71 -7.22
CA SER A 120 -19.40 6.66 -8.20
C SER A 120 -18.28 5.73 -7.77
N ALA A 121 -17.88 5.80 -6.49
CA ALA A 121 -16.85 4.91 -5.93
C ALA A 121 -17.30 3.44 -5.94
N SER A 122 -18.55 3.18 -5.58
CA SER A 122 -19.15 1.84 -5.58
C SER A 122 -19.25 1.25 -6.99
N VAL A 123 -19.67 2.06 -7.97
CA VAL A 123 -19.73 1.66 -9.38
C VAL A 123 -18.32 1.44 -9.95
N TYR A 124 -17.34 2.24 -9.55
CA TYR A 124 -15.94 2.00 -9.90
C TYR A 124 -15.43 0.67 -9.36
N ALA A 125 -15.74 0.34 -8.10
CA ALA A 125 -15.39 -0.96 -7.53
C ALA A 125 -16.05 -2.14 -8.29
N LEU A 126 -17.33 -2.02 -8.64
CA LEU A 126 -18.04 -2.99 -9.47
C LEU A 126 -17.39 -3.16 -10.85
N ALA A 127 -16.99 -2.05 -11.48
CA ALA A 127 -16.33 -2.05 -12.78
C ALA A 127 -14.99 -2.83 -12.71
N LYS A 128 -14.16 -2.56 -11.71
CA LYS A 128 -12.88 -3.29 -11.50
C LYS A 128 -13.11 -4.77 -11.22
N GLN A 129 -14.08 -5.12 -10.37
CA GLN A 129 -14.42 -6.51 -10.07
C GLN A 129 -14.83 -7.31 -11.32
N ASN A 130 -15.44 -6.65 -12.30
CA ASN A 130 -15.90 -7.28 -13.55
C ASN A 130 -14.97 -7.01 -14.73
N ASN A 131 -13.73 -6.56 -14.48
CA ASN A 131 -12.69 -6.32 -15.49
C ASN A 131 -13.08 -5.29 -16.57
N PHE A 132 -13.89 -4.29 -16.20
CA PHE A 132 -14.23 -3.19 -17.10
C PHE A 132 -13.00 -2.29 -17.31
N SER A 133 -12.72 -2.00 -18.57
CA SER A 133 -11.72 -0.99 -18.97
C SER A 133 -12.35 0.39 -19.18
N SER A 134 -13.67 0.44 -19.44
CA SER A 134 -14.44 1.67 -19.66
C SER A 134 -15.91 1.42 -19.34
N VAL A 135 -16.66 2.44 -18.92
CA VAL A 135 -18.10 2.31 -18.63
C VAL A 135 -18.87 3.17 -19.63
N ASP A 136 -19.35 2.58 -20.72
CA ASP A 136 -19.99 3.26 -21.85
C ASP A 136 -21.45 3.65 -21.60
N GLU A 137 -22.17 2.92 -20.77
CA GLU A 137 -23.52 3.27 -20.35
C GLU A 137 -23.72 3.00 -18.85
N ILE A 138 -24.45 3.89 -18.18
CA ILE A 138 -24.99 3.65 -16.84
C ILE A 138 -26.49 3.87 -16.89
N ALA A 139 -27.26 2.88 -16.46
CA ALA A 139 -28.72 2.94 -16.46
C ALA A 139 -29.28 2.45 -15.13
N LEU A 140 -30.42 3.03 -14.73
CA LEU A 140 -31.21 2.55 -13.60
C LEU A 140 -32.20 1.47 -14.06
N SER A 141 -32.54 0.54 -13.17
CA SER A 141 -33.58 -0.45 -13.44
C SER A 141 -34.89 0.22 -13.81
N LYS A 142 -35.58 -0.34 -14.81
CA LYS A 142 -36.98 -0.02 -15.09
C LYS A 142 -37.89 -0.85 -14.19
N GLN A 143 -39.10 -0.37 -13.93
CA GLN A 143 -40.10 -1.16 -13.23
C GLN A 143 -40.41 -2.44 -14.00
N THR A 144 -40.27 -3.58 -13.33
CA THR A 144 -40.64 -4.91 -13.83
C THR A 144 -41.35 -5.69 -12.72
N ASN A 145 -41.81 -6.91 -13.00
CA ASN A 145 -42.33 -7.80 -11.97
C ASN A 145 -41.25 -8.27 -10.98
N ALA A 146 -39.97 -8.15 -11.34
CA ALA A 146 -38.84 -8.65 -10.56
C ALA A 146 -38.03 -7.55 -9.84
N ALA A 147 -38.23 -6.28 -10.21
CA ALA A 147 -37.50 -5.15 -9.62
C ALA A 147 -38.28 -3.84 -9.79
N ALA A 148 -38.18 -2.97 -8.77
CA ALA A 148 -38.69 -1.62 -8.83
C ALA A 148 -37.86 -0.73 -9.77
N ALA A 149 -38.48 0.35 -10.27
CA ALA A 149 -37.72 1.39 -10.96
C ALA A 149 -36.69 2.01 -10.01
N GLY A 150 -35.44 2.16 -10.47
CA GLY A 150 -34.35 2.72 -9.67
C GLY A 150 -33.73 1.79 -8.63
N GLU A 151 -34.22 0.55 -8.47
CA GLU A 151 -33.71 -0.42 -7.51
C GLU A 151 -32.26 -0.86 -7.78
N LYS A 152 -31.86 -0.94 -9.05
CA LYS A 152 -30.52 -1.40 -9.47
C LYS A 152 -29.85 -0.41 -10.41
N ILE A 153 -28.53 -0.34 -10.33
CA ILE A 153 -27.65 0.38 -11.25
C ILE A 153 -27.00 -0.67 -12.16
N PHE A 154 -27.07 -0.46 -13.46
CA PHE A 154 -26.43 -1.28 -14.48
C PHE A 154 -25.29 -0.50 -15.14
N ILE A 155 -24.16 -1.17 -15.33
CA ILE A 155 -23.05 -0.67 -16.14
C ILE A 155 -22.85 -1.54 -17.37
N LEU A 156 -22.53 -0.90 -18.49
CA LEU A 156 -22.29 -1.54 -19.78
C LEU A 156 -20.98 -1.03 -20.38
N GLN A 157 -20.19 -1.93 -20.96
CA GLN A 157 -19.07 -1.62 -21.84
C GLN A 157 -19.35 -2.19 -23.23
N GLY A 158 -19.27 -1.35 -24.25
CA GLY A 158 -19.67 -1.63 -25.63
C GLY A 158 -21.09 -1.18 -25.95
N ALA A 159 -21.55 -1.54 -27.15
CA ALA A 159 -22.88 -1.19 -27.62
C ALA A 159 -23.96 -2.09 -27.00
N SER A 160 -25.12 -1.51 -26.67
CA SER A 160 -26.19 -2.19 -25.93
C SER A 160 -26.82 -3.36 -26.71
N ASP A 161 -26.72 -3.33 -28.04
CA ASP A 161 -27.15 -4.38 -28.98
C ASP A 161 -26.09 -5.47 -29.23
N ASN A 162 -24.85 -5.26 -28.77
CA ASN A 162 -23.79 -6.26 -28.90
C ASN A 162 -23.95 -7.36 -27.83
N PRO A 163 -24.03 -8.65 -28.21
CA PRO A 163 -24.12 -9.75 -27.25
C PRO A 163 -22.82 -9.96 -26.44
N THR A 164 -21.68 -9.51 -26.96
CA THR A 164 -20.37 -9.61 -26.28
C THR A 164 -20.09 -8.42 -25.35
N ALA A 165 -21.02 -7.47 -25.24
CA ALA A 165 -20.89 -6.34 -24.33
C ALA A 165 -20.81 -6.82 -22.87
N LEU A 166 -19.86 -6.27 -22.12
CA LEU A 166 -19.74 -6.55 -20.68
C LEU A 166 -20.85 -5.82 -19.95
N ARG A 167 -21.54 -6.54 -19.08
CA ARG A 167 -22.65 -6.02 -18.27
C ARG A 167 -22.44 -6.44 -16.83
N ALA A 168 -22.55 -5.48 -15.92
CA ALA A 168 -22.60 -5.73 -14.50
C ALA A 168 -23.68 -4.87 -13.86
N TYR A 169 -24.12 -5.27 -12.67
CA TYR A 169 -25.13 -4.51 -11.94
C TYR A 169 -24.87 -4.58 -10.44
N MET A 170 -25.40 -3.60 -9.71
CA MET A 170 -25.48 -3.63 -8.26
C MET A 170 -26.76 -2.95 -7.76
N PRO A 171 -27.23 -3.28 -6.54
CA PRO A 171 -28.33 -2.56 -5.91
C PRO A 171 -27.99 -1.08 -5.68
N THR A 172 -28.91 -0.17 -6.03
CA THR A 172 -28.72 1.27 -5.82
C THR A 172 -28.54 1.59 -4.33
N GLN A 173 -29.27 0.89 -3.45
CA GLN A 173 -29.16 1.06 -2.00
C GLN A 173 -27.78 0.65 -1.47
N GLU A 174 -27.16 -0.39 -2.04
CA GLU A 174 -25.80 -0.79 -1.66
C GLU A 174 -24.78 0.26 -2.09
N ALA A 175 -24.94 0.83 -3.30
CA ALA A 175 -24.07 1.88 -3.81
C ALA A 175 -24.13 3.17 -2.98
N ILE A 176 -25.29 3.49 -2.39
CA ILE A 176 -25.48 4.66 -1.52
C ILE A 176 -24.92 4.42 -0.12
N GLN A 177 -25.08 3.21 0.41
CA GLN A 177 -24.68 2.86 1.78
C GLN A 177 -23.19 2.56 1.93
N THR A 178 -22.52 2.17 0.85
CA THR A 178 -21.08 1.86 0.89
C THR A 178 -20.26 3.16 0.97
N PRO A 179 -19.43 3.34 2.01
CA PRO A 179 -18.51 4.48 2.09
C PRO A 179 -17.49 4.46 0.94
N VAL A 180 -17.05 5.65 0.52
CA VAL A 180 -16.08 5.80 -0.59
C VAL A 180 -14.80 5.02 -0.31
N GLU A 181 -14.32 5.10 0.92
CA GLU A 181 -13.09 4.45 1.38
C GLU A 181 -13.19 2.93 1.26
N GLN A 182 -14.32 2.35 1.64
CA GLN A 182 -14.54 0.90 1.53
C GLN A 182 -14.58 0.44 0.08
N SER A 183 -15.16 1.22 -0.83
CA SER A 183 -15.17 0.88 -2.25
C SER A 183 -13.75 0.88 -2.84
N PHE A 184 -12.89 1.82 -2.44
CA PHE A 184 -11.50 1.84 -2.90
C PHE A 184 -10.64 0.74 -2.26
N GLU A 185 -10.89 0.41 -0.99
CA GLU A 185 -10.22 -0.71 -0.33
C GLU A 185 -10.48 -2.03 -1.07
N LYS A 186 -11.75 -2.30 -1.43
CA LYS A 186 -12.13 -3.47 -2.24
C LYS A 186 -11.34 -3.55 -3.56
N VAL A 187 -11.17 -2.42 -4.25
CA VAL A 187 -10.40 -2.38 -5.51
C VAL A 187 -8.94 -2.73 -5.27
N ARG A 188 -8.35 -2.20 -4.19
CA ARG A 188 -6.96 -2.46 -3.84
C ARG A 188 -6.72 -3.94 -3.53
N GLU A 189 -7.66 -4.58 -2.82
CA GLU A 189 -7.61 -6.01 -2.53
C GLU A 189 -7.65 -6.86 -3.82
N LEU A 190 -8.52 -6.50 -4.77
CA LEU A 190 -8.61 -7.16 -6.08
C LEU A 190 -7.28 -7.09 -6.85
N GLN A 191 -6.70 -5.89 -6.97
CA GLN A 191 -5.43 -5.68 -7.66
C GLN A 191 -4.26 -6.43 -7.01
N SER A 192 -4.25 -6.49 -5.67
CA SER A 192 -3.20 -7.23 -4.95
C SER A 192 -3.25 -8.73 -5.24
N SER A 193 -4.44 -9.30 -5.38
CA SER A 193 -4.65 -10.73 -5.66
C SER A 193 -4.23 -11.13 -7.08
N GLU A 194 -4.47 -10.27 -8.07
CA GLU A 194 -4.04 -10.49 -9.45
C GLU A 194 -2.51 -10.51 -9.58
N SER A 195 -1.82 -9.56 -8.92
CA SER A 195 -0.35 -9.45 -8.97
C SER A 195 0.40 -10.67 -8.41
N VAL A 196 -0.17 -11.34 -7.41
CA VAL A 196 0.42 -12.57 -6.82
C VAL A 196 0.29 -13.76 -7.78
N THR A 197 -0.80 -13.81 -8.55
CA THR A 197 -1.07 -14.91 -9.51
C THR A 197 -0.16 -14.82 -10.75
N GLU A 198 0.15 -13.61 -11.24
CA GLU A 198 1.08 -13.40 -12.34
C GLU A 198 2.53 -13.73 -11.97
N ARG A 199 2.95 -13.42 -10.73
CA ARG A 199 4.31 -13.71 -10.26
C ARG A 199 4.57 -15.21 -10.07
N ALA A 200 3.52 -16.01 -9.85
CA ALA A 200 3.62 -17.47 -9.76
C ALA A 200 3.74 -18.18 -11.13
N GLN A 201 3.49 -17.47 -12.25
CA GLN A 201 3.55 -18.02 -13.60
C GLN A 201 4.83 -17.67 -14.37
N GLN A 202 5.78 -16.95 -13.76
CA GLN A 202 7.09 -16.74 -14.36
C GLN A 202 7.95 -18.01 -14.23
N PRO A 203 8.36 -18.66 -15.34
CA PRO A 203 9.33 -19.75 -15.27
C PRO A 203 10.65 -19.21 -14.72
N PRO A 204 11.35 -19.94 -13.83
CA PRO A 204 12.61 -19.49 -13.25
C PRO A 204 13.63 -19.27 -14.38
N HIS A 205 13.93 -18.01 -14.66
CA HIS A 205 15.00 -17.64 -15.58
C HIS A 205 16.34 -18.09 -14.99
N GLN A 206 17.16 -18.61 -15.90
CA GLN A 206 18.38 -19.35 -15.70
C GLN A 206 19.43 -18.58 -14.89
N ILE A 207 20.05 -19.28 -13.95
CA ILE A 207 21.27 -18.87 -13.25
C ILE A 207 22.37 -18.68 -14.32
N PRO A 208 23.03 -17.52 -14.43
CA PRO A 208 24.20 -17.40 -15.29
C PRO A 208 25.34 -18.30 -14.78
N GLU A 209 25.67 -19.34 -15.53
CA GLU A 209 26.80 -20.27 -15.34
C GLU A 209 28.20 -19.62 -15.42
N GLN A 210 28.34 -18.31 -15.19
CA GLN A 210 29.62 -17.62 -15.31
C GLN A 210 30.50 -17.66 -14.05
N GLU A 211 29.99 -18.12 -12.89
CA GLU A 211 30.78 -18.14 -11.64
C GLU A 211 31.43 -19.50 -11.31
N ALA A 212 31.30 -20.52 -12.17
CA ALA A 212 31.95 -21.82 -11.95
C ALA A 212 33.38 -21.91 -12.52
N ARG A 213 33.87 -20.89 -13.25
CA ARG A 213 35.17 -20.94 -13.95
C ARG A 213 36.33 -20.17 -13.31
N GLN A 214 36.13 -19.57 -12.13
CA GLN A 214 37.19 -18.84 -11.42
C GLN A 214 37.42 -19.40 -10.01
N ARG A 215 37.74 -20.68 -9.91
CA ARG A 215 38.51 -21.18 -8.76
C ARG A 215 39.99 -21.13 -9.13
N PRO A 216 40.81 -20.27 -8.51
CA PRO A 216 42.25 -20.43 -8.58
C PRO A 216 42.61 -21.75 -7.87
N THR A 217 43.13 -22.71 -8.63
CA THR A 217 43.81 -23.89 -8.11
C THR A 217 45.06 -23.44 -7.35
N VAL A 218 45.03 -23.58 -6.03
CA VAL A 218 46.25 -23.58 -5.19
C VAL A 218 46.93 -24.94 -5.37
N PRO A 219 48.21 -25.01 -5.82
CA PRO A 219 48.95 -26.26 -5.81
C PRO A 219 49.44 -26.55 -4.38
N SER A 220 49.22 -27.78 -3.94
CA SER A 220 49.76 -28.30 -2.69
C SER A 220 51.26 -28.56 -2.81
N LEU A 221 52.03 -28.10 -1.82
CA LEU A 221 53.30 -28.67 -1.38
C LEU A 221 53.51 -28.35 0.11
#